data_AF-A0A918Q2S9-F1
#
_entry.id   AF-A0A918Q2S9-F1
#
_cell.length_a   1.000
_cell.length_b   1.000
_cell.length_c   1.000
_cell.angle_alpha   90.00
_cell.angle_beta   90.00
_cell.angle_gamma   90.00
#
_symmetry.space_group_name_H-M   'P 1'
#
loop_
_entity.id
_entity.type
_entity.pdbx_description
1 polymer ?
#
loop_
_entity_poly.entity_id
_entity_poly.type
_entity_poly.pdbx_seq_one_letter_code
_entity_poly.pdbx_strand_id
1 'polypeptide(L)'
;MGIDPDHYKKAVYHVTFDRKASTSYIQRRLQIGYNSAAAIMEEMEKNGIVGPCDHVGKRDILVGPPDANIEPSPATATPAPDAEPVPAPKPKPVYTGPVKRFTCSGCDAHGDGPPDALPDGWHWQTTARLGEVPRCHDCAMKNASRIATGRMSTEEILNAGNDGTPNDVINAAAQGRLRTMIERLERLFEDIAMLQGDAKEVRNEAKGEGFDVKIIMMVIRARRKDKVKREEEEALFDLYMSTIGEV
;
A
#
# COMPACT_ATOMS: atom_id res chain seq x y z
N MET A 1 14.34 -22.63 -14.10
CA MET A 1 13.88 -21.38 -14.75
C MET A 1 14.74 -20.27 -14.22
N GLY A 2 15.57 -19.66 -15.07
CA GLY A 2 16.42 -18.54 -14.67
C GLY A 2 15.64 -17.24 -14.64
N ILE A 3 16.04 -16.34 -13.75
CA ILE A 3 15.60 -14.95 -13.78
C ILE A 3 16.14 -14.32 -15.06
N ASP A 4 15.30 -13.60 -15.79
CA ASP A 4 15.73 -12.86 -16.98
C ASP A 4 16.71 -11.74 -16.56
N PRO A 5 17.94 -11.71 -17.10
CA PRO A 5 18.96 -10.74 -16.71
C PRO A 5 18.54 -9.28 -16.93
N ASP A 6 17.70 -9.00 -17.93
CA ASP A 6 17.25 -7.64 -18.24
C ASP A 6 16.19 -7.17 -17.24
N HIS A 7 15.31 -8.07 -16.81
CA HIS A 7 14.34 -7.78 -15.76
C HIS A 7 15.03 -7.54 -14.41
N TYR A 8 16.10 -8.29 -14.11
CA TYR A 8 16.87 -8.08 -12.89
C TYR A 8 17.53 -6.70 -12.84
N LYS A 9 18.26 -6.31 -13.89
CA LYS A 9 18.92 -4.98 -13.96
C LYS A 9 17.94 -3.83 -13.83
N LYS A 10 16.80 -3.90 -14.53
CA LYS A 10 15.74 -2.88 -14.45
C LYS A 10 15.11 -2.84 -13.06
N ALA A 11 14.91 -3.99 -12.42
CA ALA A 11 14.39 -4.06 -11.05
C ALA A 11 15.33 -3.34 -10.07
N VAL A 12 16.63 -3.62 -10.12
CA VAL A 12 17.65 -2.99 -9.26
C VAL A 12 17.66 -1.47 -9.46
N TYR A 13 17.63 -1.00 -10.71
CA TYR A 13 17.56 0.43 -11.03
C TYR A 13 16.35 1.10 -10.39
N HIS A 14 15.16 0.52 -10.55
CA HIS A 14 13.93 1.11 -10.02
C HIS A 14 13.84 1.06 -8.50
N VAL A 15 14.27 -0.04 -7.88
CA VAL A 15 14.26 -0.20 -6.42
C VAL A 15 15.21 0.79 -5.77
N THR A 16 16.42 0.94 -6.30
CA THR A 16 17.42 1.88 -5.76
C THR A 16 17.02 3.35 -6.00
N PHE A 17 16.43 3.66 -7.15
CA PHE A 17 15.99 5.02 -7.50
C PHE A 17 14.75 5.47 -6.71
N ASP A 18 13.67 4.67 -6.71
CA ASP A 18 12.42 5.03 -6.03
C ASP A 18 12.45 4.76 -4.52
N ARG A 19 13.54 4.15 -4.02
CA ARG A 19 13.73 3.69 -2.64
C ARG A 19 12.55 2.86 -2.12
N LYS A 20 11.96 2.04 -3.00
CA LYS A 20 10.82 1.15 -2.71
C LYS A 20 11.15 -0.28 -3.09
N ALA A 21 11.29 -1.13 -2.08
CA ALA A 21 11.58 -2.55 -2.25
C ALA A 21 10.38 -3.40 -1.81
N SER A 22 9.47 -3.70 -2.75
CA SER A 22 8.39 -4.67 -2.53
C SER A 22 8.10 -5.49 -3.80
N THR A 23 7.68 -6.74 -3.61
CA THR A 23 7.36 -7.66 -4.71
C THR A 23 6.26 -7.09 -5.62
N SER A 24 5.19 -6.53 -5.03
CA SER A 24 4.10 -5.87 -5.77
C SER A 24 4.52 -4.57 -6.48
N TYR A 25 5.59 -3.91 -6.03
CA TYR A 25 6.15 -2.74 -6.71
C TYR A 25 6.90 -3.17 -7.98
N ILE A 26 7.78 -4.16 -7.89
CA ILE A 26 8.53 -4.72 -9.02
C ILE A 26 7.58 -5.32 -10.06
N GLN A 27 6.56 -6.05 -9.60
CA GLN A 27 5.53 -6.64 -10.47
C GLN A 27 4.87 -5.59 -11.38
N ARG A 28 4.45 -4.46 -10.81
CA ARG A 28 3.77 -3.38 -11.55
C ARG A 28 4.75 -2.59 -12.41
N ARG A 29 5.97 -2.35 -11.94
CA ARG A 29 6.95 -1.53 -12.64
C ARG A 29 7.52 -2.22 -13.89
N LEU A 30 7.68 -3.54 -13.82
CA LEU A 30 8.25 -4.36 -14.90
C LEU A 30 7.19 -5.17 -15.66
N GLN A 31 5.91 -5.09 -15.26
CA GLN A 31 4.80 -5.87 -15.83
C GLN A 31 5.06 -7.40 -15.89
N ILE A 32 5.76 -7.92 -14.89
CA ILE A 32 6.07 -9.35 -14.76
C ILE A 32 5.09 -10.06 -13.83
N GLY A 33 5.07 -11.40 -13.86
CA GLY A 33 4.28 -12.21 -12.93
C GLY A 33 4.80 -12.15 -11.49
N TYR A 34 3.93 -12.43 -10.52
CA TYR A 34 4.26 -12.38 -9.08
C TYR A 34 5.45 -13.27 -8.70
N ASN A 35 5.48 -14.52 -9.17
CA ASN A 35 6.57 -15.46 -8.85
C ASN A 35 7.91 -14.98 -9.43
N SER A 36 7.90 -14.35 -10.60
CA SER A 36 9.10 -13.74 -11.19
C SER A 36 9.58 -12.54 -10.38
N ALA A 37 8.66 -11.69 -9.91
CA ALA A 37 8.99 -10.56 -9.05
C ALA A 37 9.54 -11.01 -7.68
N ALA A 38 8.98 -12.07 -7.11
CA ALA A 38 9.47 -12.67 -5.86
C ALA A 38 10.88 -13.24 -6.03
N ALA A 39 11.14 -13.98 -7.11
CA ALA A 39 12.47 -14.51 -7.41
C ALA A 39 13.51 -13.40 -7.61
N ILE A 40 13.16 -12.31 -8.30
CA ILE A 40 14.04 -11.14 -8.43
C ILE A 40 14.30 -10.49 -7.06
N MET A 41 13.32 -10.48 -6.17
CA MET A 41 13.46 -9.94 -4.81
C MET A 41 14.38 -10.79 -3.92
N GLU A 42 14.24 -12.12 -3.98
CA GLU A 42 15.13 -13.07 -3.30
C GLU A 42 16.56 -12.96 -3.81
N GLU A 43 16.73 -12.79 -5.12
CA GLU A 43 18.05 -12.60 -5.74
C GLU A 43 18.66 -11.24 -5.36
N MET A 44 17.86 -10.18 -5.25
CA MET A 44 18.33 -8.89 -4.73
C MET A 44 18.71 -8.95 -3.25
N GLU A 45 18.02 -9.76 -2.45
CA GLU A 45 18.35 -10.00 -1.04
C GLU A 45 19.66 -10.79 -0.91
N LYS A 46 19.80 -11.86 -1.71
CA LYS A 46 21.01 -12.67 -1.78
C LYS A 46 22.24 -11.86 -2.21
N ASN A 47 22.05 -10.92 -3.12
CA ASN A 47 23.11 -10.02 -3.61
C ASN A 47 23.32 -8.79 -2.70
N GLY A 48 22.63 -8.72 -1.56
CA GLY A 48 22.83 -7.65 -0.56
C GLY A 48 22.35 -6.28 -1.02
N ILE A 49 21.49 -6.21 -2.05
CA ILE A 49 20.91 -4.96 -2.55
C ILE A 49 19.75 -4.52 -1.65
N VAL A 50 19.03 -5.51 -1.13
CA VAL A 50 17.86 -5.33 -0.29
C VAL A 50 18.00 -6.17 0.97
N GLY A 51 17.58 -5.65 2.11
CA GLY A 51 17.61 -6.32 3.39
C GLY A 51 16.50 -7.37 3.56
N PRO A 52 16.53 -8.09 4.69
CA PRO A 52 15.53 -9.09 5.04
C PRO A 52 14.12 -8.47 5.13
N CYS A 53 13.10 -9.32 4.97
CA CYS A 53 11.70 -8.91 5.14
C CYS A 53 11.41 -8.40 6.55
N ASP A 54 10.88 -7.17 6.65
CA ASP A 54 10.23 -6.71 7.88
C ASP A 54 8.85 -7.36 8.06
N HIS A 55 8.36 -7.32 9.30
CA HIS A 55 7.02 -7.71 9.72
C HIS A 55 5.86 -6.95 9.03
N VAL A 56 6.15 -5.88 8.28
CA VAL A 56 5.20 -5.09 7.47
C VAL A 56 5.35 -5.35 5.96
N GLY A 57 6.31 -6.20 5.56
CA GLY A 57 6.62 -6.46 4.15
C GLY A 57 7.36 -5.32 3.45
N LYS A 58 7.89 -4.36 4.22
CA LYS A 58 8.90 -3.41 3.75
C LYS A 58 10.26 -4.08 3.85
N ARG A 59 11.18 -3.68 2.97
CA ARG A 59 12.56 -4.13 3.00
C ARG A 59 13.46 -2.91 2.88
N ASP A 60 14.51 -2.87 3.68
CA ASP A 60 15.49 -1.79 3.63
C ASP A 60 16.39 -1.94 2.41
N ILE A 61 16.72 -0.84 1.75
CA ILE A 61 17.59 -0.85 0.57
C ILE A 61 18.99 -0.46 1.02
N LEU A 62 19.90 -1.42 0.91
CA LEU A 62 21.25 -1.34 1.46
C LEU A 62 22.24 -0.63 0.53
N VAL A 63 21.86 -0.40 -0.75
CA VAL A 63 22.69 0.29 -1.73
C VAL A 63 22.26 1.75 -1.90
N GLY A 64 23.24 2.64 -2.07
CA GLY A 64 23.03 4.03 -2.47
C GLY A 64 22.46 4.15 -3.89
N PRO A 65 21.85 5.31 -4.24
CA PRO A 65 21.34 5.54 -5.58
C PRO A 65 22.48 5.36 -6.60
N PRO A 66 22.24 4.68 -7.74
CA PRO A 66 23.27 4.48 -8.74
C PRO A 66 23.68 5.84 -9.31
N ASP A 67 24.91 6.26 -9.05
CA ASP A 67 25.53 7.42 -9.69
C ASP A 67 25.50 7.20 -11.20
N ALA A 68 24.85 8.10 -11.92
CA ALA A 68 24.43 7.89 -13.31
C ALA A 68 25.57 7.86 -14.35
N ASN A 69 26.84 7.71 -13.96
CA ASN A 69 27.97 7.57 -14.87
C ASN A 69 29.11 6.83 -14.16
N ILE A 70 29.25 5.51 -14.35
CA ILE A 70 30.51 4.72 -14.35
C ILE A 70 30.15 3.25 -14.65
N GLU A 71 30.80 2.67 -15.66
CA GLU A 71 30.79 1.23 -15.98
C GLU A 71 31.45 0.38 -14.86
N PRO A 72 31.09 -0.91 -14.68
CA PRO A 72 31.44 -1.65 -13.48
C PRO A 72 32.94 -2.02 -13.44
N SER A 73 33.62 -1.68 -12.34
CA SER A 73 34.92 -2.25 -11.98
C SER A 73 34.88 -2.81 -10.56
N PRO A 74 35.46 -3.99 -10.28
CA PRO A 74 35.19 -4.73 -9.06
C PRO A 74 36.17 -4.41 -7.92
N ALA A 75 35.64 -4.63 -6.71
CA ALA A 75 36.35 -4.86 -5.45
C ALA A 75 36.94 -3.65 -4.70
N THR A 76 36.42 -3.45 -3.49
CA THR A 76 37.10 -3.62 -2.19
C THR A 76 36.82 -2.43 -1.27
N ALA A 77 36.11 -2.66 -0.16
CA ALA A 77 36.39 -2.05 1.14
C ALA A 77 35.42 -2.62 2.21
N THR A 78 35.99 -3.31 3.20
CA THR A 78 35.35 -3.63 4.48
C THR A 78 35.34 -2.35 5.39
N PRO A 79 34.69 -2.35 6.57
CA PRO A 79 33.79 -1.28 7.00
C PRO A 79 34.44 -0.32 8.01
N ALA A 80 33.86 0.86 8.22
CA ALA A 80 34.26 1.74 9.32
C ALA A 80 33.03 2.51 9.87
N PRO A 81 33.06 2.88 11.16
CA PRO A 81 31.91 2.96 12.05
C PRO A 81 31.34 4.39 12.16
N ASP A 82 30.28 4.50 12.97
CA ASP A 82 29.65 5.74 13.45
C ASP A 82 28.76 6.44 12.41
N ALA A 83 27.54 5.91 12.26
CA ALA A 83 26.46 6.62 11.60
C ALA A 83 26.05 7.84 12.44
N GLU A 84 26.49 9.02 12.01
CA GLU A 84 25.91 10.30 12.43
C GLU A 84 24.39 10.30 12.21
N PRO A 85 23.60 10.95 13.09
CA PRO A 85 22.15 10.91 13.04
C PRO A 85 21.62 11.49 11.72
N VAL A 86 20.70 10.74 11.08
CA VAL A 86 20.06 11.10 9.81
C VAL A 86 19.44 12.50 9.90
N PRO A 87 19.71 13.42 8.95
CA PRO A 87 19.13 14.75 8.97
C PRO A 87 17.61 14.68 8.79
N ALA A 88 16.90 15.42 9.64
CA ALA A 88 15.44 15.51 9.67
C ALA A 88 14.85 15.79 8.27
N PRO A 89 13.64 15.28 7.97
CA PRO A 89 12.99 15.50 6.68
C PRO A 89 12.88 17.01 6.41
N LYS A 90 13.39 17.44 5.25
CA LYS A 90 13.32 18.84 4.84
C LYS A 90 11.85 19.29 4.86
N PRO A 91 11.52 20.43 5.49
CA PRO A 91 10.14 20.92 5.54
C PRO A 91 9.62 21.14 4.12
N LYS A 92 8.37 20.75 3.86
CA LYS A 92 7.71 21.03 2.59
C LYS A 92 7.76 22.55 2.35
N PRO A 93 8.08 23.02 1.13
CA PRO A 93 8.10 24.44 0.84
C PRO A 93 6.71 25.03 1.09
N VAL A 94 6.64 26.07 1.92
CA VAL A 94 5.40 26.80 2.19
C VAL A 94 5.04 27.58 0.92
N TYR A 95 3.91 27.26 0.30
CA TYR A 95 3.41 28.01 -0.85
C TYR A 95 2.96 29.41 -0.39
N THR A 96 3.56 30.46 -0.95
CA THR A 96 3.27 31.87 -0.61
C THR A 96 2.54 32.63 -1.73
N GLY A 97 1.99 31.91 -2.71
CA GLY A 97 1.26 32.50 -3.83
C GLY A 97 -0.22 32.78 -3.54
N PRO A 98 -1.00 33.26 -4.53
CA PRO A 98 -2.43 33.49 -4.38
C PRO A 98 -3.15 32.19 -4.07
N VAL A 99 -4.08 32.22 -3.11
CA VAL A 99 -4.88 31.07 -2.69
C VAL A 99 -6.27 31.08 -3.32
N LYS A 100 -6.76 29.91 -3.72
CA LYS A 100 -8.12 29.69 -4.20
C LYS A 100 -8.89 28.89 -3.15
N ARG A 101 -10.14 29.30 -2.90
CA ARG A 101 -11.07 28.54 -2.06
C ARG A 101 -11.69 27.40 -2.86
N PHE A 102 -11.51 26.18 -2.40
CA PHE A 102 -12.16 24.99 -2.91
C PHE A 102 -13.36 24.62 -2.03
N THR A 103 -14.43 24.15 -2.67
CA THR A 103 -15.62 23.63 -1.99
C THR A 103 -15.72 22.13 -2.25
N CYS A 104 -16.01 21.35 -1.21
CA CYS A 104 -16.15 19.91 -1.36
C CYS A 104 -17.42 19.62 -2.17
N SER A 105 -17.31 18.79 -3.20
CA SER A 105 -18.48 18.38 -3.98
C SER A 105 -19.43 17.43 -3.24
N GLY A 106 -19.05 16.95 -2.05
CA GLY A 106 -19.83 15.98 -1.26
C GLY A 106 -20.35 16.51 0.08
N CYS A 107 -19.97 17.71 0.50
CA CYS A 107 -20.39 18.33 1.77
C CYS A 107 -20.04 19.83 1.77
N ASP A 108 -20.44 20.56 2.81
CA ASP A 108 -20.18 22.01 2.94
C ASP A 108 -18.74 22.33 3.43
N ALA A 109 -17.81 21.37 3.32
CA ALA A 109 -16.41 21.62 3.68
C ALA A 109 -15.74 22.54 2.66
N HIS A 110 -14.88 23.42 3.16
CA HIS A 110 -14.08 24.34 2.38
C HIS A 110 -12.61 24.18 2.71
N GLY A 111 -11.74 24.43 1.74
CA GLY A 111 -10.29 24.42 1.93
C GLY A 111 -9.62 25.45 1.03
N ASP A 112 -8.66 26.19 1.56
CA ASP A 112 -7.89 27.17 0.79
C ASP A 112 -6.56 26.53 0.38
N GLY A 113 -6.19 26.64 -0.90
CA GLY A 113 -4.99 26.03 -1.45
C GLY A 113 -4.48 26.73 -2.70
N PRO A 114 -3.37 26.27 -3.30
CA PRO A 114 -2.87 26.82 -4.56
C PRO A 114 -3.92 26.68 -5.69
N PRO A 115 -3.93 27.54 -6.72
CA PRO A 115 -4.92 27.48 -7.80
C PRO A 115 -4.90 26.15 -8.57
N ASP A 116 -3.71 25.56 -8.68
CA ASP A 116 -3.43 24.35 -9.46
C ASP A 116 -3.26 23.09 -8.57
N ALA A 117 -3.46 23.20 -7.26
CA ALA A 117 -3.28 22.09 -6.32
C ALA A 117 -4.31 22.08 -5.20
N LEU A 118 -4.74 20.88 -4.81
CA LEU A 118 -5.66 20.70 -3.71
C LEU A 118 -5.07 21.11 -2.36
N PRO A 119 -5.91 21.57 -1.42
CA PRO A 119 -5.52 21.68 -0.01
C PRO A 119 -5.06 20.31 0.53
N ASP A 120 -4.17 20.33 1.53
CA ASP A 120 -3.68 19.11 2.16
C ASP A 120 -4.85 18.23 2.66
N GLY A 121 -4.80 16.94 2.34
CA GLY A 121 -5.83 15.97 2.70
C GLY A 121 -7.05 15.92 1.78
N TRP A 122 -7.11 16.72 0.72
CA TRP A 122 -8.16 16.63 -0.29
C TRP A 122 -7.76 15.73 -1.46
N HIS A 123 -8.76 15.23 -2.19
CA HIS A 123 -8.58 14.32 -3.32
C HIS A 123 -9.42 14.77 -4.52
N TRP A 124 -8.87 14.62 -5.73
CA TRP A 124 -9.66 14.71 -6.94
C TRP A 124 -10.53 13.47 -7.08
N GLN A 125 -11.79 13.68 -7.40
CA GLN A 125 -12.71 12.59 -7.74
C GLN A 125 -13.43 12.89 -9.03
N THR A 126 -13.44 11.93 -9.93
CA THR A 126 -14.22 12.02 -11.16
C THR A 126 -15.70 11.84 -10.83
N THR A 127 -16.52 12.79 -11.28
CA THR A 127 -17.98 12.70 -11.21
C THR A 127 -18.57 12.74 -12.62
N ALA A 128 -19.64 11.98 -12.84
CA ALA A 128 -20.29 11.88 -14.14
C ALA A 128 -20.86 13.22 -14.66
N ARG A 129 -21.21 14.15 -13.75
CA ARG A 129 -21.90 15.40 -14.10
C ARG A 129 -20.98 16.61 -14.27
N LEU A 130 -19.88 16.67 -13.52
CA LEU A 130 -19.03 17.87 -13.42
C LEU A 130 -17.55 17.59 -13.73
N GLY A 131 -17.19 16.36 -14.10
CA GLY A 131 -15.79 15.96 -14.31
C GLY A 131 -15.04 15.80 -12.99
N GLU A 132 -13.73 16.11 -12.99
CA GLU A 132 -12.90 16.09 -11.78
C GLU A 132 -13.34 17.19 -10.81
N VAL A 133 -13.80 16.78 -9.64
CA VAL A 133 -14.24 17.69 -8.58
C VAL A 133 -13.43 17.48 -7.28
N PRO A 134 -13.20 18.56 -6.49
CA PRO A 134 -12.56 18.48 -5.19
C PRO A 134 -13.44 17.72 -4.18
N ARG A 135 -12.86 16.78 -3.44
CA ARG A 135 -13.47 16.24 -2.21
C ARG A 135 -12.50 16.23 -1.03
N CYS A 136 -13.02 16.46 0.17
CA CYS A 136 -12.25 16.25 1.39
C CYS A 136 -11.95 14.76 1.62
N HIS A 137 -10.94 14.46 2.44
CA HIS A 137 -10.52 13.10 2.81
C HIS A 137 -11.71 12.19 3.15
N ASP A 138 -12.57 12.63 4.07
CA ASP A 138 -13.68 11.80 4.58
C ASP A 138 -14.72 11.48 3.50
N CYS A 139 -15.08 12.46 2.66
CA CYS A 139 -15.98 12.21 1.55
C CYS A 139 -15.33 11.32 0.49
N ALA A 140 -14.02 11.46 0.28
CA ALA A 140 -13.29 10.65 -0.68
C ALA A 140 -13.26 9.17 -0.27
N MET A 141 -12.98 8.90 1.01
CA MET A 141 -12.93 7.55 1.57
C MET A 141 -14.31 6.88 1.64
N LYS A 142 -15.38 7.64 1.91
CA LYS A 142 -16.76 7.12 1.87
C LYS A 142 -17.19 6.68 0.46
N ASN A 143 -16.75 7.38 -0.58
CA ASN A 143 -16.98 6.99 -1.97
C ASN A 143 -16.24 5.68 -2.31
N ALA A 144 -14.96 5.57 -1.93
CA ALA A 144 -14.15 4.36 -2.11
C ALA A 144 -14.77 3.14 -1.40
N SER A 145 -15.32 3.32 -0.20
CA SER A 145 -16.01 2.26 0.55
C SER A 145 -17.27 1.74 -0.15
N ARG A 146 -18.02 2.58 -0.89
CA ARG A 146 -19.21 2.14 -1.65
C ARG A 146 -18.84 1.28 -2.86
N ILE A 147 -17.74 1.63 -3.53
CA ILE A 147 -17.15 0.83 -4.61
C ILE A 147 -16.68 -0.52 -4.06
N ALA A 148 -15.96 -0.52 -2.94
CA ALA A 148 -15.42 -1.74 -2.33
C ALA A 148 -16.48 -2.67 -1.71
N THR A 149 -17.68 -2.16 -1.38
CA THR A 149 -18.77 -2.94 -0.76
C THR A 149 -19.88 -3.35 -1.73
N GLY A 150 -19.70 -3.13 -3.05
CA GLY A 150 -20.67 -3.56 -4.07
C GLY A 150 -22.04 -2.89 -3.96
N ARG A 151 -22.13 -1.72 -3.33
CA ARG A 151 -23.41 -1.00 -3.12
C ARG A 151 -23.75 -0.03 -4.26
N MET A 152 -23.11 -0.19 -5.41
CA MET A 152 -23.43 0.54 -6.65
C MET A 152 -24.42 -0.28 -7.48
N SER A 153 -25.43 0.39 -8.03
CA SER A 153 -26.39 -0.30 -8.90
C SER A 153 -25.73 -0.67 -10.24
N THR A 154 -26.26 -1.70 -10.90
CA THR A 154 -25.83 -2.12 -12.24
C THR A 154 -25.90 -0.98 -13.27
N GLU A 155 -26.86 -0.07 -13.13
CA GLU A 155 -27.00 1.12 -13.98
C GLU A 155 -25.90 2.18 -13.73
N GLU A 156 -25.35 2.28 -12.52
CA GLU A 156 -24.26 3.20 -12.21
C GLU A 156 -22.92 2.72 -12.77
N ILE A 157 -22.72 1.40 -12.87
CA ILE A 157 -21.51 0.78 -13.43
C ILE A 157 -21.47 0.94 -14.95
N LEU A 158 -22.60 0.73 -15.63
CA LEU A 158 -22.71 0.84 -17.10
C LEU A 158 -22.48 2.27 -17.61
N ASN A 159 -22.80 3.28 -16.81
CA ASN A 159 -22.63 4.69 -17.17
C ASN A 159 -21.24 5.27 -16.84
N ALA A 160 -20.39 4.51 -16.14
CA ALA A 160 -19.06 4.97 -15.73
C ALA A 160 -17.95 4.73 -16.78
N GLY A 161 -18.22 3.95 -17.83
CA GLY A 161 -17.19 3.46 -18.77
C GLY A 161 -17.51 3.70 -20.24
N ASN A 162 -17.82 4.94 -20.63
CA ASN A 162 -17.81 5.31 -22.05
C ASN A 162 -17.00 6.58 -22.30
N ASP A 163 -15.73 6.55 -21.94
CA ASP A 163 -14.69 7.26 -22.65
C ASP A 163 -14.42 6.49 -23.95
N GLY A 164 -15.07 6.91 -25.05
CA GLY A 164 -15.11 6.21 -26.33
C GLY A 164 -13.76 6.00 -27.02
N THR A 165 -12.93 5.09 -26.49
CA THR A 165 -11.82 4.50 -27.23
C THR A 165 -12.34 3.30 -28.02
N PRO A 166 -12.15 3.27 -29.35
CA PRO A 166 -12.60 2.15 -30.18
C PRO A 166 -11.85 0.86 -29.84
N ASN A 167 -12.53 -0.02 -29.08
CA ASN A 167 -12.41 -1.48 -29.09
C ASN A 167 -11.04 -2.06 -29.49
N ASP A 168 -10.10 -2.13 -28.55
CA ASP A 168 -8.97 -3.06 -28.66
C ASP A 168 -9.53 -4.48 -28.60
N VAL A 169 -9.68 -5.10 -29.76
CA VAL A 169 -10.22 -6.46 -29.91
C VAL A 169 -9.35 -7.42 -29.09
N ILE A 170 -9.79 -7.73 -27.87
CA ILE A 170 -9.11 -8.70 -27.00
C ILE A 170 -9.10 -10.04 -27.74
N ASN A 171 -7.91 -10.53 -28.10
CA ASN A 171 -7.78 -11.79 -28.82
C ASN A 171 -8.38 -12.97 -28.02
N ALA A 172 -8.85 -14.02 -28.69
CA ALA A 172 -9.56 -15.12 -28.05
C ALA A 172 -8.77 -15.78 -26.90
N ALA A 173 -7.44 -15.79 -26.98
CA ALA A 173 -6.56 -16.28 -25.91
C ALA A 173 -6.58 -15.37 -24.67
N ALA A 174 -6.57 -14.05 -24.85
CA ALA A 174 -6.69 -13.08 -23.76
C ALA A 174 -8.11 -13.08 -23.16
N GLN A 175 -9.15 -13.31 -23.96
CA GLN A 175 -10.51 -13.53 -23.46
C GLN A 175 -10.61 -14.79 -22.59
N GLY A 176 -9.95 -15.89 -22.99
CA GLY A 176 -9.87 -17.11 -22.18
C GLY A 176 -9.17 -16.89 -20.85
N ARG A 177 -8.01 -16.21 -20.86
CA ARG A 177 -7.29 -15.86 -19.61
C ARG A 177 -8.10 -14.97 -18.68
N LEU A 178 -8.82 -13.99 -19.25
CA LEU A 178 -9.67 -13.08 -18.48
C LEU A 178 -10.82 -13.83 -17.80
N ARG A 179 -11.51 -14.73 -18.51
CA ARG A 179 -12.57 -15.57 -17.93
C ARG A 179 -12.08 -16.38 -16.75
N THR A 180 -10.96 -17.10 -16.90
CA THR A 180 -10.37 -17.87 -15.79
C THR A 180 -9.97 -16.99 -14.61
N MET A 181 -9.46 -15.78 -14.87
CA MET A 181 -9.10 -14.84 -13.79
C MET A 181 -10.34 -14.33 -13.05
N ILE A 182 -11.43 -14.04 -13.76
CA ILE A 182 -12.71 -13.62 -13.18
C ILE A 182 -13.31 -14.76 -12.35
N GLU A 183 -13.45 -15.96 -12.92
CA GLU A 183 -14.00 -17.14 -12.22
C GLU A 183 -13.21 -17.44 -10.92
N ARG A 184 -11.88 -17.32 -10.97
CA ARG A 184 -11.04 -17.48 -9.79
C ARG A 184 -11.28 -16.38 -8.75
N LEU A 185 -11.48 -15.13 -9.16
CA LEU A 185 -11.77 -14.03 -8.26
C LEU A 185 -13.15 -14.15 -7.63
N GLU A 186 -14.16 -14.54 -8.40
CA GLU A 186 -15.52 -14.78 -7.91
C GLU A 186 -15.53 -15.85 -6.82
N ARG A 187 -14.87 -16.99 -7.07
CA ARG A 187 -14.71 -18.03 -6.05
C ARG A 187 -14.00 -17.52 -4.79
N LEU A 188 -12.91 -16.75 -4.95
CA LEU A 188 -12.20 -16.20 -3.78
C LEU A 188 -13.05 -15.18 -3.01
N PHE A 189 -13.93 -14.44 -3.68
CA PHE A 189 -14.85 -13.52 -3.01
C PHE A 189 -15.98 -14.26 -2.28
N GLU A 190 -16.50 -15.35 -2.84
CA GLU A 190 -17.40 -16.26 -2.15
C GLU A 190 -16.73 -16.86 -0.90
N ASP A 191 -15.48 -17.34 -1.01
CA ASP A 191 -14.70 -17.87 0.11
C ASP A 191 -14.50 -16.83 1.21
N ILE A 192 -14.16 -15.58 0.85
CA ILE A 192 -14.03 -14.47 1.82
C ILE A 192 -15.37 -14.19 2.51
N ALA A 193 -16.48 -14.22 1.77
CA ALA A 193 -17.81 -13.99 2.34
C ALA A 193 -18.19 -15.10 3.33
N MET A 194 -17.92 -16.37 3.00
CA MET A 194 -18.12 -17.51 3.90
C MET A 194 -17.28 -17.36 5.17
N LEU A 195 -15.97 -17.12 5.03
CA LEU A 195 -15.06 -16.95 6.18
C LEU A 195 -15.42 -15.74 7.06
N GLN A 196 -15.92 -14.66 6.47
CA GLN A 196 -16.44 -13.52 7.23
C GLN A 196 -17.72 -13.86 7.99
N GLY A 197 -18.57 -14.74 7.43
CA GLY A 197 -19.71 -15.35 8.09
C GLY A 197 -19.29 -16.15 9.31
N ASP A 198 -18.39 -17.12 9.13
CA ASP A 198 -17.87 -17.97 10.21
C ASP A 198 -17.24 -17.13 11.34
N ALA A 199 -16.40 -16.14 10.97
CA ALA A 199 -15.79 -15.23 11.94
C ALA A 199 -16.81 -14.34 12.68
N LYS A 200 -18.00 -14.13 12.12
CA LYS A 200 -19.11 -13.44 12.80
C LYS A 200 -19.82 -14.39 13.77
N GLU A 201 -20.03 -15.64 13.38
CA GLU A 201 -20.64 -16.67 14.25
C GLU A 201 -19.80 -16.90 15.50
N VAL A 202 -18.49 -17.12 15.36
CA VAL A 202 -17.56 -17.30 16.50
C VAL A 202 -17.56 -16.08 17.43
N ARG A 203 -17.67 -14.87 16.88
CA ARG A 203 -17.79 -13.65 17.71
C ARG A 203 -19.11 -13.60 18.47
N ASN A 204 -20.20 -14.06 17.87
CA ASN A 204 -21.51 -14.09 18.51
C ASN A 204 -21.56 -15.18 19.59
N GLU A 205 -20.93 -16.33 19.36
CA GLU A 205 -20.75 -17.39 20.34
C GLU A 205 -20.00 -16.85 21.56
N ALA A 206 -18.83 -16.25 21.37
CA ALA A 206 -18.06 -15.63 22.45
C ALA A 206 -18.88 -14.58 23.23
N LYS A 207 -19.69 -13.77 22.52
CA LYS A 207 -20.59 -12.81 23.16
C LYS A 207 -21.71 -13.49 23.96
N GLY A 208 -22.26 -14.58 23.46
CA GLY A 208 -23.29 -15.38 24.13
C GLY A 208 -22.79 -16.03 25.41
N GLU A 209 -21.51 -16.43 25.43
CA GLU A 209 -20.82 -16.94 26.62
C GLU A 209 -20.41 -15.85 27.62
N GLY A 210 -20.58 -14.57 27.26
CA GLY A 210 -20.27 -13.43 28.12
C GLY A 210 -18.85 -12.86 27.96
N PHE A 211 -18.08 -13.29 26.96
CA PHE A 211 -16.78 -12.70 26.66
C PHE A 211 -16.91 -11.34 25.95
N ASP A 212 -16.01 -10.42 26.29
CA ASP A 212 -15.88 -9.14 25.57
C ASP A 212 -15.14 -9.35 24.23
N VAL A 213 -15.91 -9.22 23.13
CA VAL A 213 -15.40 -9.38 21.76
C VAL A 213 -14.28 -8.40 21.42
N LYS A 214 -14.30 -7.18 21.98
CA LYS A 214 -13.26 -6.16 21.75
C LYS A 214 -11.95 -6.60 22.39
N ILE A 215 -11.98 -7.16 23.60
CA ILE A 215 -10.80 -7.71 24.28
C ILE A 215 -10.25 -8.92 23.53
N ILE A 216 -11.11 -9.84 23.05
CA ILE A 216 -10.67 -10.97 22.20
C ILE A 216 -9.92 -10.46 20.96
N MET A 217 -10.42 -9.42 20.30
CA MET A 217 -9.75 -8.82 19.14
C MET A 217 -8.41 -8.17 19.49
N MET A 218 -8.31 -7.53 20.67
CA MET A 218 -7.03 -7.01 21.18
C MET A 218 -6.03 -8.15 21.40
N VAL A 219 -6.46 -9.28 21.98
CA VAL A 219 -5.62 -10.48 22.19
C VAL A 219 -5.15 -11.06 20.87
N ILE A 220 -6.03 -11.23 19.87
CA ILE A 220 -5.65 -11.73 18.53
C ILE A 220 -4.61 -10.80 17.90
N ARG A 221 -4.80 -9.48 18.00
CA ARG A 221 -3.83 -8.50 17.50
C ARG A 221 -2.49 -8.59 18.22
N ALA A 222 -2.49 -8.74 19.55
CA ALA A 222 -1.27 -8.91 20.35
C ALA A 222 -0.54 -10.21 20.02
N ARG A 223 -1.28 -11.29 19.74
CA ARG A 223 -0.74 -12.60 19.33
C ARG A 223 -0.15 -12.60 17.91
N ARG A 224 -0.57 -11.66 17.05
CA ARG A 224 0.06 -11.48 15.73
C ARG A 224 1.44 -10.83 15.80
N LYS A 225 1.77 -10.14 16.91
CA LYS A 225 3.13 -9.64 17.15
C LYS A 225 4.03 -10.78 17.65
N ASP A 226 5.29 -10.77 17.24
CA ASP A 226 6.32 -11.67 17.77
C ASP A 226 6.40 -11.58 19.31
N LYS A 227 6.63 -12.71 19.98
CA LYS A 227 6.68 -12.76 21.45
C LYS A 227 7.73 -11.81 22.03
N VAL A 228 8.94 -11.81 21.46
CA VAL A 228 10.05 -10.96 21.91
C VAL A 228 9.70 -9.48 21.80
N LYS A 229 9.19 -9.04 20.64
CA LYS A 229 8.76 -7.65 20.45
C LYS A 229 7.67 -7.22 21.42
N ARG A 230 6.75 -8.14 21.76
CA ARG A 230 5.70 -7.85 22.74
C ARG A 230 6.27 -7.65 24.14
N GLU A 231 7.20 -8.50 24.55
CA GLU A 231 7.87 -8.40 25.86
C GLU A 231 8.72 -7.12 25.96
N GLU A 232 9.40 -6.73 24.88
CA GLU A 232 10.13 -5.46 24.79
C GLU A 232 9.19 -4.24 24.92
N GLU A 233 8.07 -4.24 24.19
CA GLU A 233 7.04 -3.19 24.28
C GLU A 233 6.42 -3.13 25.68
N GLU A 234 6.13 -4.28 26.31
CA GLU A 234 5.58 -4.38 27.67
C GLU A 234 6.58 -3.84 28.69
N ALA A 235 7.86 -4.22 28.61
CA ALA A 235 8.90 -3.71 29.50
C ALA A 235 9.09 -2.18 29.34
N LEU A 236 9.01 -1.67 28.11
CA LEU A 236 9.10 -0.23 27.85
C LEU A 236 7.88 0.52 28.38
N PHE A 237 6.70 -0.05 28.22
CA PHE A 237 5.45 0.50 28.75
C PHE A 237 5.48 0.59 30.27
N ASP A 238 5.88 -0.48 30.95
CA ASP A 238 6.00 -0.53 32.41
C ASP A 238 7.02 0.50 32.92
N LEU A 239 8.17 0.62 32.24
CA LEU A 239 9.15 1.65 32.55
C LEU A 239 8.53 3.05 32.45
N TYR A 240 7.85 3.37 31.35
CA TYR A 240 7.24 4.70 31.17
C TYR A 240 6.12 4.97 32.17
N MET A 241 5.27 3.98 32.45
CA MET A 241 4.22 4.10 33.45
C MET A 241 4.78 4.34 34.86
N SER A 242 5.90 3.69 35.21
CA SER A 242 6.59 3.93 36.47
C SER A 242 7.17 5.35 36.55
N THR A 243 7.68 5.91 35.45
CA THR A 243 8.27 7.26 35.45
C THR A 243 7.25 8.37 35.66
N ILE A 244 5.99 8.15 35.26
CA ILE A 244 4.89 9.10 35.45
C ILE A 244 4.14 8.87 36.78
N GLY A 245 4.55 7.86 37.57
CA GLY A 245 3.95 7.54 38.87
C GLY A 245 2.56 6.92 38.78
N GLU A 246 2.22 6.28 37.65
CA GLU A 246 0.94 5.59 37.44
C GLU A 246 0.99 4.10 37.83
N VAL A 247 2.11 3.63 38.41
CA VAL A 247 2.34 2.26 38.89
C VAL A 247 2.82 2.27 40.34
#